data_AF-T0YJK1-F1
#
_entry.id   AF-T0YJK1-F1
#
_cell.length_a   1.000
_cell.length_b   1.000
_cell.length_c   1.000
_cell.angle_alpha   90.00
_cell.angle_beta   90.00
_cell.angle_gamma   90.00
#
_symmetry.space_group_name_H-M   'P 1'
#
loop_
_entity.id
_entity.type
_entity.pdbx_description
1 polymer ?
#
loop_
_entity_poly.entity_id
_entity_poly.type
_entity_poly.pdbx_seq_one_letter_code
_entity_poly.pdbx_strand_id
1 'polypeptide(L)'
;MPATPVTLQTVTVTGTRIVGAPPTSPVIDISQKQMIEAGQTNLGEVVRSIPENFSGGQNPGIALGAEADGIVNQNLSGGSALDLRGLGPDATLTLLNGHRLSFDGFGQAVDISQIPLAAVDRIEIVTDGASAIYGSDAVAGVANVILKPDYNGISTTVRFGGATAGGDFQRQYSLVGGRRWGSGGFIATLNSESDTAITGQQRSYTRYLPTPY
;
A
#
# COMPACT_ATOMS: atom_id res chain seq x y z
N MET A 1 -31.67 -1.46 27.48
CA MET A 1 -31.31 -2.55 26.54
C MET A 1 -30.09 -2.10 25.76
N PRO A 2 -29.00 -2.87 25.67
CA PRO A 2 -27.88 -2.51 24.80
C PRO A 2 -28.35 -2.55 23.34
N ALA A 3 -27.96 -1.56 22.54
CA ALA A 3 -28.33 -1.47 21.13
C ALA A 3 -27.76 -2.66 20.35
N THR A 4 -28.59 -3.28 19.52
CA THR A 4 -28.17 -4.33 18.58
C THR A 4 -27.12 -3.75 17.63
N PRO A 5 -25.93 -4.37 17.49
CA PRO A 5 -24.92 -3.87 16.57
C PRO A 5 -25.47 -3.92 15.14
N VAL A 6 -25.51 -2.77 14.48
CA VAL A 6 -25.90 -2.64 13.08
C VAL A 6 -24.65 -2.90 12.23
N THR A 7 -24.69 -3.93 11.39
CA THR A 7 -23.64 -4.16 10.39
C THR A 7 -23.79 -3.12 9.28
N LEU A 8 -22.88 -2.16 9.23
CA LEU A 8 -22.87 -1.13 8.17
C LEU A 8 -22.26 -1.72 6.88
N GLN A 9 -22.85 -1.40 5.72
CA GLN A 9 -22.25 -1.71 4.42
C GLN A 9 -21.01 -0.84 4.19
N THR A 10 -19.96 -1.42 3.62
CA THR A 10 -18.80 -0.68 3.12
C THR A 10 -19.25 0.30 2.05
N VAL A 11 -18.91 1.58 2.23
CA VAL A 11 -19.29 2.64 1.29
C VAL A 11 -18.10 2.97 0.40
N THR A 12 -18.12 2.49 -0.84
CA THR A 12 -17.14 2.85 -1.86
C THR A 12 -17.35 4.28 -2.32
N VAL A 13 -16.27 5.07 -2.38
CA VAL A 13 -16.31 6.48 -2.80
C VAL A 13 -15.52 6.69 -4.09
N THR A 14 -14.52 5.84 -4.32
CA THR A 14 -13.64 5.89 -5.49
C THR A 14 -14.37 5.36 -6.73
N GLY A 15 -14.13 5.99 -7.88
CA GLY A 15 -14.85 5.72 -9.13
C GLY A 15 -16.02 6.67 -9.43
N THR A 16 -16.67 7.26 -8.42
CA THR A 16 -17.77 8.23 -8.63
C THR A 16 -17.55 9.57 -7.93
N ARG A 17 -16.66 9.63 -6.92
CA ARG A 17 -16.55 10.73 -5.93
C ARG A 17 -17.84 10.98 -5.14
N ILE A 18 -18.83 10.09 -5.23
CA ILE A 18 -20.12 10.22 -4.55
C ILE A 18 -20.26 9.04 -3.59
N VAL A 19 -20.36 9.36 -2.31
CA VAL A 19 -20.54 8.39 -1.22
C VAL A 19 -21.79 7.54 -1.49
N GLY A 20 -21.60 6.25 -1.74
CA GLY A 20 -22.70 5.28 -1.91
C GLY A 20 -23.32 5.23 -3.32
N ALA A 21 -22.78 5.96 -4.29
CA ALA A 21 -23.18 5.78 -5.69
C ALA A 21 -22.53 4.51 -6.26
N PRO A 22 -23.27 3.67 -7.01
CA PRO A 22 -22.71 2.48 -7.63
C PRO A 22 -21.59 2.91 -8.60
N PRO A 23 -20.38 2.33 -8.49
CA PRO A 23 -19.30 2.64 -9.41
C PRO A 23 -19.65 2.15 -10.81
N THR A 24 -19.28 2.93 -11.83
CA THR A 24 -19.48 2.57 -13.24
C THR A 24 -18.49 1.53 -13.73
N SER A 25 -17.41 1.31 -12.99
CA SER A 25 -16.33 0.38 -13.29
C SER A 25 -16.07 -0.53 -12.08
N PRO A 26 -15.53 -1.75 -12.26
CA PRO A 26 -15.20 -2.63 -11.14
C PRO A 26 -14.26 -1.94 -10.14
N VAL A 27 -14.56 -2.09 -8.85
CA VAL A 27 -13.72 -1.57 -7.77
C VAL A 27 -13.23 -2.73 -6.92
N ILE A 28 -11.92 -2.78 -6.73
CA ILE A 28 -11.27 -3.69 -5.79
C ILE A 28 -11.22 -2.96 -4.45
N ASP A 29 -11.90 -3.50 -3.44
CA ASP A 29 -11.88 -3.00 -2.08
C ASP A 29 -11.13 -3.99 -1.19
N ILE A 30 -10.05 -3.52 -0.57
CA ILE A 30 -9.26 -4.29 0.37
C ILE A 30 -9.31 -3.57 1.71
N SER A 31 -9.95 -4.19 2.69
CA SER A 31 -10.02 -3.69 4.06
C SER A 31 -8.73 -3.95 4.83
N GLN A 32 -8.42 -3.12 5.83
CA GLN A 32 -7.28 -3.33 6.72
C GLN A 32 -7.31 -4.73 7.37
N LYS A 33 -8.50 -5.21 7.72
CA LYS A 33 -8.66 -6.55 8.29
C LYS A 33 -8.12 -7.63 7.35
N GLN A 34 -8.48 -7.57 6.07
CA GLN A 34 -7.98 -8.51 5.06
C GLN A 34 -6.46 -8.38 4.90
N MET A 35 -5.91 -7.17 4.94
CA MET A 35 -4.47 -6.97 4.83
C MET A 35 -3.71 -7.62 5.99
N ILE A 36 -4.21 -7.46 7.22
CA ILE A 36 -3.63 -8.06 8.42
C ILE A 36 -3.77 -9.59 8.37
N GLU A 37 -4.94 -10.11 7.98
CA GLU A 37 -5.18 -11.56 7.86
C GLU A 37 -4.32 -12.20 6.76
N ALA A 38 -4.01 -11.47 5.70
CA ALA A 38 -3.07 -11.89 4.66
C ALA A 38 -1.60 -11.82 5.09
N GLY A 39 -1.31 -11.26 6.27
CA GLY A 39 0.04 -11.14 6.81
C GLY A 39 0.87 -10.00 6.19
N GLN A 40 0.23 -9.01 5.57
CA GLN A 40 0.92 -7.86 4.97
C GLN A 40 1.40 -6.89 6.07
N THR A 41 2.63 -6.37 5.99
CA THR A 41 3.19 -5.42 6.97
C THR A 41 3.02 -3.96 6.56
N ASN A 42 3.01 -3.69 5.24
CA ASN A 42 2.93 -2.36 4.66
C ASN A 42 2.07 -2.36 3.37
N LEU A 43 1.67 -1.18 2.91
CA LEU A 43 0.83 -1.05 1.72
C LEU A 43 1.53 -1.47 0.42
N GLY A 44 2.87 -1.47 0.38
CA GLY A 44 3.62 -1.99 -0.76
C GLY A 44 3.35 -3.49 -0.98
N GLU A 45 3.32 -4.28 0.09
CA GLU A 45 2.96 -5.70 0.02
C GLU A 45 1.49 -5.90 -0.38
N VAL A 46 0.60 -5.01 0.10
CA VAL A 46 -0.81 -5.02 -0.30
C VAL A 46 -0.94 -4.84 -1.80
N VAL A 47 -0.36 -3.80 -2.38
CA VAL A 47 -0.52 -3.51 -3.81
C VAL A 47 0.14 -4.56 -4.70
N ARG A 48 1.26 -5.16 -4.27
CA ARG A 48 1.89 -6.28 -4.99
C ARG A 48 1.08 -7.58 -4.95
N SER A 49 0.15 -7.72 -4.01
CA SER A 49 -0.76 -8.88 -3.97
C SER A 49 -1.92 -8.77 -4.97
N ILE A 50 -2.10 -7.61 -5.60
CA ILE A 50 -3.21 -7.32 -6.51
C ILE A 50 -2.84 -7.79 -7.92
N PRO A 51 -3.61 -8.68 -8.55
CA PRO A 51 -3.28 -9.20 -9.88
C PRO A 51 -3.18 -8.14 -10.97
N GLU A 52 -3.97 -7.08 -10.88
CA GLU A 52 -4.00 -5.98 -11.84
C GLU A 52 -2.84 -4.98 -11.65
N ASN A 53 -2.10 -5.08 -10.54
CA ASN A 53 -0.94 -4.25 -10.27
C ASN A 53 0.33 -4.95 -10.76
N PHE A 54 0.99 -4.36 -11.75
CA PHE A 54 2.28 -4.79 -12.21
C PHE A 54 3.30 -4.55 -11.08
N SER A 55 4.00 -5.62 -10.68
CA SER A 55 5.00 -5.56 -9.60
C SER A 55 6.38 -5.10 -10.08
N GLY A 56 6.50 -4.72 -11.35
CA GLY A 56 7.69 -4.09 -11.91
C GLY A 56 7.81 -2.61 -11.52
N GLY A 57 8.71 -1.89 -12.18
CA GLY A 57 8.87 -0.46 -11.97
C GLY A 57 9.48 -0.04 -10.62
N GLN A 58 8.91 0.98 -9.98
CA GLN A 58 9.33 1.49 -8.66
C GLN A 58 8.86 0.55 -7.53
N ASN A 59 9.29 -0.71 -7.56
CA ASN A 59 8.97 -1.74 -6.56
C ASN A 59 10.21 -2.52 -6.11
N PRO A 60 10.24 -3.04 -4.86
CA PRO A 60 11.40 -3.78 -4.34
C PRO A 60 11.75 -4.99 -5.21
N GLY A 61 13.05 -5.23 -5.42
CA GLY A 61 13.54 -6.39 -6.18
C GLY A 61 13.70 -6.15 -7.69
N ILE A 62 13.25 -5.00 -8.22
CA ILE A 62 13.48 -4.62 -9.61
C ILE A 62 14.86 -3.99 -9.76
N ALA A 63 15.77 -4.72 -10.39
CA ALA A 63 17.16 -4.30 -10.57
C ALA A 63 17.32 -3.33 -11.76
N LEU A 64 18.36 -2.50 -11.70
CA LEU A 64 18.77 -1.64 -12.82
C LEU A 64 18.99 -2.47 -14.09
N GLY A 65 18.25 -2.15 -15.16
CA GLY A 65 18.31 -2.86 -16.44
C GLY A 65 17.53 -4.18 -16.51
N ALA A 66 16.72 -4.52 -15.50
CA ALA A 66 15.88 -5.72 -15.50
C ALA A 66 14.68 -5.62 -16.47
N GLU A 67 14.24 -4.39 -16.79
CA GLU A 67 13.08 -4.16 -17.67
C GLU A 67 13.46 -3.36 -18.91
N ALA A 68 12.86 -3.72 -20.04
CA ALA A 68 13.20 -3.21 -21.38
C ALA A 68 12.81 -1.73 -21.61
N ASP A 69 12.13 -1.10 -20.64
CA ASP A 69 11.38 0.14 -20.82
C ASP A 69 12.04 1.35 -20.11
N GLY A 70 13.36 1.34 -19.98
CA GLY A 70 14.14 2.51 -19.53
C GLY A 70 14.10 2.81 -18.03
N ILE A 71 14.51 4.02 -17.65
CA ILE A 71 14.70 4.45 -16.25
C ILE A 71 13.38 4.53 -15.47
N VAL A 72 12.25 4.73 -16.16
CA VAL A 72 10.91 4.84 -15.55
C VAL A 72 10.47 3.55 -14.85
N ASN A 73 10.94 2.39 -15.34
CA ASN A 73 10.65 1.07 -14.79
C ASN A 73 11.75 0.53 -13.85
N GLN A 74 12.50 1.40 -13.19
CA GLN A 74 13.58 1.03 -12.27
C GLN A 74 13.33 1.56 -10.86
N ASN A 75 13.38 0.72 -9.83
CA ASN A 75 13.27 1.21 -8.46
C ASN A 75 14.53 1.96 -8.00
N LEU A 76 14.55 3.28 -8.22
CA LEU A 76 15.66 4.15 -7.85
C LEU A 76 15.44 4.82 -6.48
N SER A 77 14.19 5.00 -6.08
CA SER A 77 13.84 5.63 -4.80
C SER A 77 13.77 4.63 -3.64
N GLY A 78 13.82 3.32 -3.91
CA GLY A 78 13.62 2.27 -2.90
C GLY A 78 12.17 2.17 -2.42
N GLY A 79 11.24 2.81 -3.15
CA GLY A 79 9.83 2.86 -2.79
C GLY A 79 9.01 1.67 -3.28
N SER A 80 7.70 1.75 -3.02
CA SER A 80 6.68 0.89 -3.61
C SER A 80 5.59 1.75 -4.23
N ALA A 81 5.44 1.69 -5.55
CA ALA A 81 4.40 2.41 -6.28
C ALA A 81 3.39 1.45 -6.91
N LEU A 82 2.18 1.96 -7.15
CA LEU A 82 1.21 1.26 -7.99
C LEU A 82 1.53 1.49 -9.46
N ASP A 83 1.39 0.43 -10.23
CA ASP A 83 1.51 0.43 -11.69
C ASP A 83 0.42 -0.48 -12.26
N LEU A 84 -0.78 0.08 -12.43
CA LEU A 84 -1.91 -0.70 -12.91
C LEU A 84 -1.68 -1.09 -14.38
N ARG A 85 -1.72 -2.39 -14.65
CA ARG A 85 -1.51 -2.98 -15.97
C ARG A 85 -0.14 -2.70 -16.62
N GLY A 86 0.86 -2.22 -15.86
CA GLY A 86 2.22 -2.00 -16.37
C GLY A 86 2.32 -0.81 -17.33
N LEU A 87 1.47 0.21 -17.16
CA LEU A 87 1.47 1.42 -17.99
C LEU A 87 2.36 2.53 -17.43
N GLY A 88 3.00 2.29 -16.28
CA GLY A 88 3.84 3.22 -15.56
C GLY A 88 3.13 3.79 -14.32
N PRO A 89 3.90 4.12 -13.27
CA PRO A 89 3.35 4.73 -12.06
C PRO A 89 2.78 6.15 -12.29
N ASP A 90 3.20 6.85 -13.35
CA ASP A 90 2.65 8.14 -13.79
C ASP A 90 1.25 8.01 -14.43
N ALA A 91 0.93 6.84 -14.99
CA ALA A 91 -0.39 6.52 -15.52
C ALA A 91 -1.38 6.03 -14.46
N THR A 92 -0.92 5.81 -13.22
CA THR A 92 -1.72 5.32 -12.09
C THR A 92 -1.86 6.38 -11.01
N LEU A 93 -3.07 6.93 -10.86
CA LEU A 93 -3.28 7.97 -9.86
C LEU A 93 -3.41 7.41 -8.45
N THR A 94 -2.49 7.80 -7.55
CA THR A 94 -2.55 7.48 -6.12
C THR A 94 -3.18 8.64 -5.33
N LEU A 95 -4.20 8.32 -4.54
CA LEU A 95 -4.93 9.25 -3.67
C LEU A 95 -4.84 8.82 -2.20
N LEU A 96 -4.86 9.80 -1.31
CA LEU A 96 -5.06 9.63 0.12
C LEU A 96 -6.33 10.39 0.52
N ASN A 97 -7.34 9.67 0.99
CA ASN A 97 -8.67 10.23 1.29
C ASN A 97 -9.25 11.05 0.13
N GLY A 98 -9.03 10.62 -1.12
CA GLY A 98 -9.48 11.33 -2.31
C GLY A 98 -8.62 12.53 -2.74
N HIS A 99 -7.54 12.85 -2.02
CA HIS A 99 -6.60 13.90 -2.38
C HIS A 99 -5.33 13.33 -3.01
N ARG A 100 -4.78 14.04 -3.99
CA ARG A 100 -3.57 13.63 -4.72
C ARG A 100 -2.36 13.69 -3.79
N LEU A 101 -1.56 12.64 -3.77
CA LEU A 101 -0.27 12.64 -3.09
C LEU A 101 0.83 13.20 -4.00
N SER A 102 1.84 13.81 -3.40
CA SER A 102 3.05 14.22 -4.12
C SER A 102 3.85 12.97 -4.49
N PHE A 103 4.30 12.94 -5.74
CA PHE A 103 5.20 11.92 -6.25
C PHE A 103 6.67 12.27 -5.96
N ASP A 104 7.54 11.30 -6.10
CA ASP A 104 8.99 11.43 -5.93
C ASP A 104 9.68 12.11 -7.13
N GLY A 105 11.01 12.16 -7.14
CA GLY A 105 11.76 12.75 -8.25
C GLY A 105 11.89 11.85 -9.49
N PHE A 106 11.41 10.60 -9.45
CA PHE A 106 11.77 9.55 -10.40
C PHE A 106 10.54 8.77 -10.87
N GLY A 107 10.12 8.97 -12.13
CA GLY A 107 8.99 8.25 -12.71
C GLY A 107 7.62 8.66 -12.17
N GLN A 108 7.52 9.79 -11.46
CA GLN A 108 6.29 10.31 -10.86
C GLN A 108 5.57 9.28 -9.97
N ALA A 109 6.34 8.48 -9.25
CA ALA A 109 5.84 7.45 -8.37
C ALA A 109 5.48 8.01 -6.98
N VAL A 110 4.38 7.52 -6.43
CA VAL A 110 4.01 7.75 -5.02
C VAL A 110 4.42 6.53 -4.23
N ASP A 111 5.36 6.69 -3.30
CA ASP A 111 5.74 5.60 -2.40
C ASP A 111 4.65 5.34 -1.36
N ILE A 112 3.78 4.38 -1.66
CA ILE A 112 2.63 4.02 -0.82
C ILE A 112 3.07 3.34 0.47
N SER A 113 4.29 2.79 0.51
CA SER A 113 4.83 2.12 1.72
C SER A 113 5.07 3.09 2.87
N GLN A 114 5.17 4.39 2.59
CA GLN A 114 5.30 5.43 3.61
C GLN A 114 4.00 5.69 4.39
N ILE A 115 2.85 5.24 3.89
CA ILE A 115 1.57 5.40 4.57
C ILE A 115 1.41 4.22 5.55
N PRO A 116 1.38 4.46 6.87
CA PRO A 116 1.33 3.36 7.83
C PRO A 116 0.05 2.53 7.68
N LEU A 117 0.19 1.22 7.47
CA LEU A 117 -0.93 0.26 7.38
C LEU A 117 -1.90 0.43 8.55
N ALA A 118 -1.40 0.69 9.76
CA ALA A 118 -2.20 0.85 10.97
C ALA A 118 -3.22 2.02 10.92
N ALA A 119 -2.91 3.06 10.14
CA ALA A 119 -3.75 4.25 9.95
C ALA A 119 -4.84 4.04 8.89
N VAL A 120 -4.68 3.02 8.04
CA VAL A 120 -5.57 2.72 6.91
C VAL A 120 -6.83 2.01 7.39
N ASP A 121 -7.96 2.40 6.83
CA ASP A 121 -9.22 1.67 6.93
C ASP A 121 -9.31 0.64 5.79
N ARG A 122 -9.09 1.11 4.55
CA ARG A 122 -9.11 0.29 3.34
C ARG A 122 -8.40 0.97 2.17
N ILE A 123 -8.17 0.21 1.11
CA ILE A 123 -7.76 0.70 -0.20
C ILE A 123 -8.86 0.39 -1.21
N GLU A 124 -9.25 1.38 -2.00
CA GLU A 124 -10.18 1.24 -3.12
C GLU A 124 -9.42 1.46 -4.43
N ILE A 125 -9.48 0.49 -5.36
CA ILE A 125 -8.80 0.56 -6.65
C ILE A 125 -9.78 0.42 -7.80
N VAL A 126 -9.74 1.38 -8.70
CA VAL A 126 -10.46 1.38 -9.98
C VAL A 126 -9.43 1.09 -11.07
N THR A 127 -9.53 -0.07 -11.70
CA THR A 127 -8.58 -0.54 -12.72
C THR A 127 -8.99 -0.13 -14.15
N ASP A 128 -9.77 0.94 -14.25
CA ASP A 128 -10.31 1.50 -15.49
C ASP A 128 -9.92 2.97 -15.58
N GLY A 129 -9.80 3.46 -16.81
CA GLY A 129 -9.38 4.83 -17.08
C GLY A 129 -10.38 5.82 -16.48
N ALA A 130 -9.93 6.60 -15.51
CA ALA A 130 -10.77 7.54 -14.77
C ALA A 130 -10.39 9.00 -15.03
N SER A 131 -9.71 9.28 -16.14
CA SER A 131 -9.19 10.61 -16.46
C SER A 131 -10.26 11.69 -16.57
N ALA A 132 -11.49 11.31 -16.95
CA ALA A 132 -12.63 12.23 -16.99
C ALA A 132 -13.02 12.78 -15.61
N ILE A 133 -12.79 12.00 -14.54
CA ILE A 133 -13.16 12.37 -13.16
C ILE A 133 -11.95 12.91 -12.40
N TYR A 134 -10.77 12.32 -12.63
CA TYR A 134 -9.59 12.58 -11.82
C TYR A 134 -8.44 13.31 -12.54
N GLY A 135 -8.44 13.41 -13.87
CA GLY A 135 -7.41 14.08 -14.67
C GLY A 135 -6.45 13.14 -15.40
N SER A 136 -5.48 13.71 -16.12
CA SER A 136 -4.57 13.00 -17.05
C SER A 136 -3.82 11.81 -16.44
N ASP A 137 -3.53 11.84 -15.14
CA ASP A 137 -2.71 10.81 -14.49
C ASP A 137 -3.48 9.54 -14.15
N ALA A 138 -4.80 9.51 -14.41
CA ALA A 138 -5.68 8.37 -14.14
C ALA A 138 -6.00 7.56 -15.41
N VAL A 139 -5.01 7.32 -16.27
CA VAL A 139 -5.19 6.58 -17.54
C VAL A 139 -5.30 5.08 -17.30
N ALA A 140 -4.39 4.53 -16.49
CA ALA A 140 -4.41 3.12 -16.11
C ALA A 140 -5.46 2.83 -15.03
N GLY A 141 -5.69 3.81 -14.15
CA GLY A 141 -6.69 3.72 -13.09
C GLY A 141 -6.40 4.66 -11.92
N VAL A 142 -7.08 4.38 -10.81
CA VAL A 142 -6.98 5.15 -9.56
C VAL A 142 -6.89 4.19 -8.39
N ALA A 143 -5.95 4.43 -7.48
CA ALA A 143 -5.92 3.81 -6.17
C ALA A 143 -6.11 4.86 -5.09
N ASN A 144 -7.05 4.65 -4.19
CA ASN A 144 -7.35 5.56 -3.10
C ASN A 144 -7.16 4.86 -1.76
N VAL A 145 -6.15 5.31 -1.02
CA VAL A 145 -5.90 4.89 0.35
C VAL A 145 -6.81 5.69 1.26
N ILE A 146 -7.66 5.00 2.00
CA ILE A 146 -8.62 5.63 2.90
C ILE A 146 -8.13 5.40 4.32
N LEU A 147 -7.84 6.49 5.02
CA LEU A 147 -7.48 6.45 6.44
C LEU A 147 -8.72 6.23 7.29
N LYS A 148 -8.52 5.72 8.51
CA LYS A 148 -9.59 5.53 9.51
C LYS A 148 -10.35 6.83 9.75
N PRO A 149 -11.60 6.95 9.27
CA PRO A 149 -12.38 8.16 9.48
C PRO A 149 -12.76 8.24 10.96
N ASP A 150 -12.80 9.46 11.48
CA ASP A 150 -13.31 9.75 12.81
C ASP A 150 -12.67 8.95 13.96
N TYR A 151 -11.40 8.55 13.79
CA TYR A 151 -10.67 7.76 14.78
C TYR A 151 -10.58 8.48 16.13
N ASN A 152 -11.04 7.82 17.19
CA ASN A 152 -11.05 8.35 18.55
C ASN A 152 -10.54 7.29 19.52
N GLY A 153 -9.28 7.41 19.91
CA GLY A 153 -8.61 6.44 20.77
C GLY A 153 -7.12 6.33 20.49
N ILE A 154 -6.52 5.31 21.09
CA ILE A 154 -5.11 4.95 20.91
C ILE A 154 -5.07 3.44 20.64
N SER A 155 -4.28 3.03 19.65
CA SER A 155 -4.01 1.63 19.32
C SER A 155 -2.52 1.42 19.14
N THR A 156 -2.01 0.33 19.69
CA THR A 156 -0.62 -0.09 19.53
C THR A 156 -0.59 -1.47 18.91
N THR A 157 0.26 -1.65 17.91
CA THR A 157 0.49 -2.92 17.24
C THR A 157 1.96 -3.29 17.35
N VAL A 158 2.23 -4.55 17.66
CA VAL A 158 3.59 -5.11 17.68
C VAL A 158 3.57 -6.40 16.89
N ARG A 159 4.48 -6.55 15.94
CA ARG A 159 4.62 -7.76 15.12
C ARG A 159 6.08 -8.19 15.06
N PHE A 160 6.28 -9.50 15.15
CA PHE A 160 7.55 -10.17 14.96
C PHE A 160 7.36 -11.31 13.96
N GLY A 161 8.31 -11.47 13.04
CA GLY A 161 8.30 -12.50 12.02
C GLY A 161 9.72 -12.93 11.66
N GLY A 162 9.87 -14.06 10.96
CA GLY A 162 11.18 -14.51 10.52
C GLY A 162 11.13 -15.73 9.62
N ALA A 163 12.15 -15.88 8.79
CA ALA A 163 12.32 -17.06 7.96
C ALA A 163 12.69 -18.29 8.82
N THR A 164 12.12 -19.44 8.48
CA THR A 164 12.40 -20.72 9.17
C THR A 164 13.84 -21.19 9.02
N ALA A 165 14.53 -20.76 7.96
CA ALA A 165 15.93 -21.05 7.69
C ALA A 165 16.91 -19.96 8.19
N GLY A 166 16.45 -19.04 9.03
CA GLY A 166 17.25 -17.92 9.54
C GLY A 166 17.36 -16.73 8.58
N GLY A 167 17.73 -15.58 9.13
CA GLY A 167 17.60 -14.28 8.46
C GLY A 167 16.16 -13.80 8.41
N ASP A 168 15.92 -12.68 7.74
CA ASP A 168 14.58 -12.09 7.57
C ASP A 168 13.81 -11.84 8.87
N PHE A 169 14.51 -11.59 9.99
CA PHE A 169 13.84 -11.31 11.24
C PHE A 169 13.18 -9.93 11.18
N GLN A 170 11.86 -9.94 11.09
CA GLN A 170 11.01 -8.75 10.92
C GLN A 170 10.53 -8.27 12.28
N ARG A 171 10.57 -6.95 12.49
CA ARG A 171 10.05 -6.27 13.68
C ARG A 171 9.27 -5.05 13.25
N GLN A 172 8.03 -4.96 13.70
CA GLN A 172 7.17 -3.82 13.42
C GLN A 172 6.52 -3.32 14.70
N TYR A 173 6.57 -2.01 14.89
CA TYR A 173 5.92 -1.29 15.99
C TYR A 173 5.10 -0.16 15.39
N SER A 174 3.80 -0.13 15.69
CA SER A 174 2.92 0.94 15.25
C SER A 174 2.14 1.50 16.43
N LEU A 175 2.03 2.83 16.48
CA LEU A 175 1.20 3.55 17.42
C LEU A 175 0.29 4.50 16.64
N VAL A 176 -1.01 4.32 16.77
CA VAL A 176 -2.03 5.19 16.17
C VAL A 176 -2.75 5.90 17.30
N GLY A 177 -2.85 7.21 17.22
CA GLY A 177 -3.64 8.03 18.13
C GLY A 177 -4.53 8.97 17.34
N GLY A 178 -5.74 9.20 17.82
CA GLY A 178 -6.61 10.20 17.22
C GLY A 178 -7.69 10.67 18.16
N ARG A 179 -8.20 11.86 17.87
CA ARG A 179 -9.29 12.47 18.62
C ARG A 179 -10.27 13.10 17.65
N ARG A 180 -11.55 12.82 17.88
CA ARG A 180 -12.68 13.43 17.20
C ARG A 180 -13.39 14.42 18.14
N TRP A 181 -13.80 15.55 17.59
CA TRP A 181 -14.70 16.52 18.24
C TRP A 181 -15.76 17.00 17.23
N GLY A 182 -16.73 17.81 17.68
CA GLY A 182 -17.93 18.12 16.90
C GLY A 182 -17.69 18.72 15.52
N SER A 183 -16.63 19.52 15.33
CA SER A 183 -16.31 20.18 14.06
C SER A 183 -15.14 19.57 13.30
N GLY A 184 -14.41 18.61 13.88
CA GLY A 184 -13.17 18.11 13.29
C GLY A 184 -12.54 16.95 14.05
N GLY A 185 -11.35 16.57 13.63
CA GLY A 185 -10.59 15.50 14.25
C GLY A 185 -9.14 15.53 13.79
N PHE A 186 -8.30 14.76 14.45
CA PHE A 186 -6.98 14.41 13.93
C PHE A 186 -6.70 12.93 14.15
N ILE A 187 -5.82 12.41 13.30
CA ILE A 187 -5.18 11.10 13.45
C ILE A 187 -3.67 11.30 13.26
N ALA A 188 -2.89 10.65 14.10
CA ALA A 188 -1.43 10.63 14.04
C ALA A 188 -0.98 9.18 14.15
N THR A 189 0.01 8.80 13.34
CA THR A 189 0.56 7.45 13.37
C THR A 189 2.07 7.50 13.38
N LEU A 190 2.67 6.71 14.28
CA LEU A 190 4.10 6.44 14.30
C LEU A 190 4.28 4.97 13.94
N ASN A 191 5.16 4.69 12.99
CA ASN A 191 5.48 3.33 12.56
C ASN A 191 7.00 3.17 12.50
N SER A 192 7.49 2.02 12.95
CA SER A 192 8.89 1.62 12.82
C SER A 192 8.92 0.17 12.39
N GLU A 193 9.58 -0.10 11.28
CA GLU A 193 9.74 -1.42 10.66
C GLU A 193 11.23 -1.67 10.46
N SER A 194 11.67 -2.90 10.71
CA SER A 194 13.05 -3.31 10.48
C SER A 194 13.13 -4.80 10.21
N ASP A 195 13.95 -5.16 9.25
CA ASP A 195 14.13 -6.55 8.80
C ASP A 195 15.64 -6.84 8.65
N THR A 196 16.05 -8.06 8.97
CA THR A 196 17.45 -8.49 8.76
C THR A 196 17.60 -9.11 7.38
N ALA A 197 18.73 -8.88 6.71
CA ALA A 197 19.00 -9.52 5.43
C ALA A 197 18.96 -11.06 5.51
N ILE A 198 18.50 -11.68 4.43
CA ILE A 198 18.72 -13.09 4.15
C ILE A 198 20.11 -13.23 3.54
N THR A 199 20.98 -14.04 4.15
CA THR A 199 22.32 -14.29 3.60
C THR A 199 22.43 -15.69 3.02
N GLY A 200 23.31 -15.85 2.02
CA GLY A 200 23.59 -17.14 1.42
C GLY A 200 23.94 -18.18 2.48
N GLN A 201 24.82 -17.86 3.44
CA GLN A 201 25.28 -18.77 4.49
C GLN A 201 24.16 -19.37 5.37
N GLN A 202 23.00 -18.70 5.46
CA GLN A 202 21.84 -19.20 6.20
C GLN A 202 21.06 -20.28 5.43
N ARG A 203 21.34 -20.50 4.15
CA ARG A 203 20.62 -21.46 3.30
C ARG A 203 21.40 -22.76 3.17
N SER A 204 20.75 -23.89 3.43
CA SER A 204 21.40 -25.21 3.32
C SER A 204 21.88 -25.50 1.90
N TYR A 205 21.15 -25.03 0.89
CA TYR A 205 21.44 -25.18 -0.53
C TYR A 205 22.49 -24.19 -1.07
N THR A 206 23.16 -23.40 -0.25
CA THR A 206 24.27 -22.54 -0.72
C THR A 206 25.60 -22.99 -0.15
N ARG A 207 25.61 -24.05 0.68
CA ARG A 207 26.81 -24.56 1.36
C ARG A 207 27.92 -25.01 0.41
N TYR A 208 27.58 -25.31 -0.84
CA TYR A 208 28.52 -25.68 -1.90
C TYR A 208 29.12 -24.46 -2.63
N LEU A 209 28.59 -23.25 -2.39
CA LEU A 209 29.18 -22.03 -2.94
C LEU A 209 30.41 -21.64 -2.09
N PRO A 210 31.50 -21.17 -2.71
CA PRO A 210 32.61 -20.56 -1.99
C PRO A 210 32.08 -19.42 -1.11
N THR A 211 32.48 -19.36 0.16
CA THR A 211 32.13 -18.24 1.03
C THR A 211 32.68 -16.95 0.42
N PRO A 212 31.82 -15.96 0.06
CA PRO A 212 32.31 -14.63 -0.23
C PRO A 212 32.81 -14.04 1.10
N TYR A 213 33.98 -13.39 1.05
CA TYR A 213 34.58 -12.68 2.18
C TYR A 213 33.63 -11.63 2.78
#